data_AF-A0A1Y0Y3I7-F1
#
_entry.id   AF-A0A1Y0Y3I7-F1
#
_cell.length_a   1.000
_cell.length_b   1.000
_cell.length_c   1.000
_cell.angle_alpha   90.00
_cell.angle_beta   90.00
_cell.angle_gamma   90.00
#
_symmetry.space_group_name_H-M   'P 1'
#
loop_
_entity.id
_entity.type
_entity.pdbx_description
1 polymer ?
#
loop_
_entity_poly.entity_id
_entity_poly.type
_entity_poly.pdbx_seq_one_letter_code
_entity_poly.pdbx_strand_id
1 'polypeptide(L)'
;MAGIYLSLRAGGGKADRINQLEAEFTRLNVRDVLRRMAEMDGHYGMGLLYVDTGLSPVAGGLASPLLLRPETFRQGSLRALVPVEPVWTTPAAYETANPLHPAFYKPQSWWVQGTLLHATRLLRFCAREVPDILKPAYNFGGVSLTQMARLYVENWLRTRQSVSDLLNAFSIVALSTDMAAYAQDPEGLLARVEAFNRFRSNRGTFVLDKEREKLELLAAPLAGLDRLQAQALEQICTVAQQPLVKFAGISPSGLNASADGEIRVFYDRISAYQESFLRPNLTHILHMVMLNLWGAVDTDITFTFRPLWQMDEAEQADIDAKKQSTPP
;
A
#
# COMPACT_ATOMS: atom_id res chain seq x y z
N MET A 1 -3.70 7.86 -3.30
CA MET A 1 -2.56 8.35 -2.50
C MET A 1 -2.88 9.76 -2.00
N ALA A 2 -2.90 9.98 -0.70
CA ALA A 2 -3.08 11.31 -0.12
C ALA A 2 -1.85 12.17 -0.46
N GLY A 3 -2.06 13.37 -1.00
CA GLY A 3 -0.98 14.34 -1.12
C GLY A 3 -0.45 14.66 0.29
N ILE A 4 0.86 14.61 0.48
CA ILE A 4 1.48 15.10 1.72
C ILE A 4 1.42 16.62 1.64
N TYR A 5 0.47 17.22 2.35
CA TYR A 5 0.32 18.66 2.45
C TYR A 5 0.89 19.12 3.80
N LEU A 6 2.06 19.75 3.72
CA LEU A 6 2.80 20.25 4.87
C LEU A 6 2.56 21.77 5.01
N SER A 7 2.50 22.27 6.24
CA SER A 7 2.71 23.69 6.53
C SER A 7 3.83 23.83 7.54
N LEU A 8 4.86 24.59 7.20
CA LEU A 8 5.91 25.01 8.13
C LEU A 8 5.35 26.10 9.06
N ARG A 9 5.77 26.06 10.33
CA ARG A 9 5.39 27.04 11.35
C ARG A 9 6.64 27.56 12.05
N ALA A 10 6.65 28.85 12.39
CA ALA A 10 7.69 29.47 13.18
C ALA A 10 7.09 30.57 14.07
N GLY A 11 7.75 30.88 15.20
CA GLY A 11 7.49 32.10 15.96
C GLY A 11 7.74 33.36 15.12
N GLY A 12 7.09 34.48 15.48
CA GLY A 12 7.03 35.71 14.66
C GLY A 12 8.39 36.20 14.13
N GLY A 13 8.42 36.66 12.87
CA GLY A 13 9.59 37.28 12.24
C GLY A 13 10.52 36.35 11.44
N LYS A 14 10.19 35.06 11.27
CA LYS A 14 11.05 34.06 10.59
C LYS A 14 10.62 33.71 9.15
N ALA A 15 9.92 34.62 8.46
CA ALA A 15 9.37 34.36 7.11
C ALA A 15 10.46 33.98 6.09
N ASP A 16 11.60 34.69 6.09
CA ASP A 16 12.70 34.40 5.17
C ASP A 16 13.29 33.00 5.37
N ARG A 17 13.40 32.54 6.62
CA ARG A 17 13.86 31.18 6.94
C ARG A 17 12.88 30.13 6.44
N ILE A 18 11.57 30.37 6.58
CA ILE A 18 10.54 29.47 6.03
C ILE A 18 10.68 29.39 4.50
N ASN A 19 10.81 30.53 3.80
CA ASN A 19 10.98 30.55 2.35
C ASN A 19 12.23 29.78 1.89
N GLN A 20 13.34 29.92 2.60
CA GLN A 20 14.56 29.14 2.32
C GLN A 20 14.34 27.63 2.52
N LEU A 21 13.65 27.23 3.59
CA LEU A 21 13.29 25.84 3.84
C LEU A 21 12.39 25.26 2.75
N GLU A 22 11.37 26.00 2.31
CA GLU A 22 10.45 25.57 1.26
C GLU A 22 11.17 25.43 -0.10
N ALA A 23 12.07 26.35 -0.43
CA ALA A 23 12.91 26.27 -1.61
C ALA A 23 13.81 25.03 -1.57
N GLU A 24 14.43 24.75 -0.42
CA GLU A 24 15.30 23.59 -0.24
C GLU A 24 14.53 22.26 -0.22
N PHE A 25 13.33 22.24 0.35
CA PHE A 25 12.42 21.08 0.28
C PHE A 25 12.00 20.76 -1.15
N THR A 26 11.73 21.80 -1.95
CA THR A 26 11.47 21.69 -3.38
C THR A 26 12.70 21.16 -4.12
N ARG A 27 13.89 21.72 -3.88
CA ARG A 27 15.15 21.28 -4.51
C ARG A 27 15.45 19.81 -4.23
N LEU A 28 15.23 19.37 -2.99
CA LEU A 28 15.43 17.99 -2.54
C LEU A 28 14.28 17.05 -2.92
N ASN A 29 13.20 17.58 -3.52
CA ASN A 29 12.01 16.83 -3.91
C ASN A 29 11.42 16.00 -2.74
N VAL A 30 11.40 16.58 -1.54
CA VAL A 30 11.04 15.88 -0.29
C VAL A 30 9.66 15.20 -0.40
N ARG A 31 8.70 15.86 -1.03
CA ARG A 31 7.34 15.33 -1.19
C ARG A 31 7.29 14.03 -2.00
N ASP A 32 7.98 13.98 -3.14
CA ASP A 32 8.01 12.78 -3.98
C ASP A 32 8.82 11.66 -3.34
N VAL A 33 9.91 12.01 -2.67
CA VAL A 33 10.74 11.08 -1.92
C VAL A 33 9.91 10.38 -0.82
N LEU A 34 9.16 11.14 -0.01
CA LEU A 34 8.30 10.56 1.02
C LEU A 34 7.15 9.72 0.42
N ARG A 35 6.58 10.14 -0.72
CA ARG A 35 5.61 9.33 -1.47
C ARG A 35 6.22 7.97 -1.83
N ARG A 36 7.42 7.97 -2.43
CA ARG A 36 8.15 6.75 -2.79
C ARG A 36 8.47 5.88 -1.57
N MET A 37 8.79 6.46 -0.42
CA MET A 37 9.01 5.70 0.82
C MET A 37 7.73 4.99 1.30
N ALA A 38 6.58 5.64 1.19
CA ALA A 38 5.29 5.01 1.49
C ALA A 38 4.94 3.89 0.49
N GLU A 39 5.24 4.09 -0.80
CA GLU A 39 5.07 3.07 -1.84
C GLU A 39 5.98 1.85 -1.59
N MET A 40 7.26 2.06 -1.29
CA MET A 40 8.21 0.99 -0.99
C MET A 40 7.82 0.22 0.27
N ASP A 41 7.36 0.90 1.33
CA ASP A 41 6.77 0.25 2.51
C ASP A 41 5.56 -0.62 2.13
N GLY A 42 4.71 -0.16 1.21
CA GLY A 42 3.59 -0.94 0.68
C GLY A 42 4.02 -2.17 -0.14
N HIS A 43 5.00 -2.02 -1.02
CA HIS A 43 5.44 -3.09 -1.94
C HIS A 43 6.34 -4.12 -1.24
N TYR A 44 7.29 -3.66 -0.43
CA TYR A 44 8.39 -4.46 0.12
C TYR A 44 8.36 -4.54 1.65
N GLY A 45 7.48 -3.81 2.33
CA GLY A 45 7.42 -3.79 3.79
C GLY A 45 8.38 -2.82 4.46
N MET A 46 9.24 -2.14 3.68
CA MET A 46 10.09 -1.05 4.15
C MET A 46 10.56 -0.16 2.99
N GLY A 47 11.03 1.05 3.31
CA GLY A 47 11.78 1.92 2.42
C GLY A 47 13.03 2.43 3.13
N LEU A 48 14.14 2.56 2.39
CA LEU A 48 15.37 3.16 2.91
C LEU A 48 15.67 4.43 2.12
N LEU A 49 15.84 5.54 2.84
CA LEU A 49 16.18 6.81 2.24
C LEU A 49 17.64 7.16 2.51
N TYR A 50 18.49 7.05 1.49
CA TYR A 50 19.89 7.44 1.57
C TYR A 50 20.03 8.96 1.58
N VAL A 51 20.79 9.46 2.55
CA VAL A 51 21.13 10.87 2.70
C VAL A 51 22.48 11.13 2.05
N ASP A 52 22.46 11.66 0.82
CA ASP A 52 23.68 11.95 0.08
C ASP A 52 24.30 13.27 0.56
N THR A 53 25.47 13.15 1.20
CA THR A 53 26.28 14.27 1.70
C THR A 53 27.52 14.53 0.82
N GLY A 54 27.61 13.86 -0.34
CA GLY A 54 28.72 13.99 -1.27
C GLY A 54 29.98 13.21 -0.91
N LEU A 55 29.92 12.33 0.09
CA LEU A 55 31.02 11.44 0.45
C LEU A 55 31.14 10.29 -0.56
N SER A 56 32.37 9.98 -0.96
CA SER A 56 32.65 8.88 -1.88
C SER A 56 32.50 7.53 -1.17
N PRO A 57 31.80 6.56 -1.78
CA PRO A 57 31.78 5.16 -1.34
C PRO A 57 33.18 4.55 -1.20
N VAL A 58 34.11 4.91 -2.09
CA VAL A 58 35.46 4.33 -2.19
C VAL A 58 36.36 4.80 -1.05
N ALA A 59 36.11 5.99 -0.52
CA ALA A 59 36.92 6.57 0.55
C ALA A 59 36.55 6.05 1.95
N GLY A 60 35.61 5.09 2.07
CA GLY A 60 35.22 4.46 3.33
C GLY A 60 34.40 5.34 4.30
N GLY A 61 34.24 6.64 4.02
CA GLY A 61 33.54 7.58 4.90
C GLY A 61 32.05 7.30 5.14
N LEU A 62 31.43 6.45 4.30
CA LEU A 62 30.02 6.07 4.45
C LEU A 62 29.77 5.08 5.59
N ALA A 63 30.78 4.32 6.02
CA ALA A 63 30.67 3.43 7.18
C ALA A 63 30.65 4.20 8.50
N SER A 64 31.11 5.46 8.51
CA SER A 64 31.08 6.34 9.68
C SER A 64 29.70 6.96 9.90
N PRO A 65 29.30 7.21 11.15
CA PRO A 65 28.01 7.78 11.47
C PRO A 65 27.86 9.20 10.92
N LEU A 66 26.70 9.47 10.33
CA LEU A 66 26.21 10.82 10.09
C LEU A 66 25.42 11.27 11.34
N LEU A 67 26.01 12.14 12.15
CA LEU A 67 25.32 12.77 13.28
C LEU A 67 24.82 14.15 12.85
N LEU A 68 23.70 14.60 13.41
CA LEU A 68 23.15 15.95 13.16
C LEU A 68 23.94 17.01 13.95
N ARG A 69 25.24 17.09 13.69
CA ARG A 69 26.17 18.05 14.29
C ARG A 69 27.15 18.55 13.23
N PRO A 70 27.71 19.77 13.37
CA PRO A 70 28.59 20.36 12.36
C PRO A 70 29.81 19.53 11.99
N GLU A 71 30.30 18.67 12.91
CA GLU A 71 31.51 17.85 12.71
C GLU A 71 31.30 16.78 11.64
N THR A 72 30.11 16.18 11.58
CA THR A 72 29.75 15.12 10.64
C THR A 72 28.82 15.57 9.53
N PHE A 73 28.12 16.70 9.71
CA PHE A 73 27.19 17.29 8.75
C PHE A 73 27.62 18.72 8.41
N ARG A 74 28.41 18.88 7.34
CA ARG A 74 28.90 20.19 6.91
C ARG A 74 27.78 21.00 6.25
N GLN A 75 27.73 22.30 6.50
CA GLN A 75 26.84 23.23 5.79
C GLN A 75 27.05 23.12 4.26
N GLY A 76 25.95 23.09 3.49
CA GLY A 76 25.97 22.91 2.04
C GLY A 76 26.34 21.50 1.55
N SER A 77 26.49 20.51 2.44
CA SER A 77 26.86 19.15 2.04
C SER A 77 25.69 18.28 1.55
N LEU A 78 24.44 18.60 1.92
CA LEU A 78 23.28 17.79 1.56
C LEU A 78 22.96 17.93 0.07
N ARG A 79 23.32 16.92 -0.72
CA ARG A 79 23.14 16.93 -2.17
C ARG A 79 21.76 16.44 -2.57
N ALA A 80 21.36 15.28 -2.05
CA ALA A 80 20.13 14.61 -2.44
C ALA A 80 19.59 13.68 -1.34
N LEU A 81 18.30 13.37 -1.46
CA LEU A 81 17.64 12.28 -0.73
C LEU A 81 17.31 11.20 -1.76
N VAL A 82 17.94 10.03 -1.64
CA VAL A 82 17.87 8.97 -2.67
C VAL A 82 17.09 7.78 -2.13
N PRO A 83 15.87 7.50 -2.66
CA PRO A 83 15.15 6.28 -2.38
C PRO A 83 15.96 5.05 -2.79
N VAL A 84 16.18 4.13 -1.85
CA VAL A 84 16.84 2.85 -2.10
C VAL A 84 15.83 1.74 -1.85
N GLU A 85 15.62 0.91 -2.87
CA GLU A 85 14.74 -0.26 -2.71
C GLU A 85 15.38 -1.28 -1.76
N PRO A 86 14.61 -1.87 -0.84
CA PRO A 86 15.16 -2.79 0.16
C PRO A 86 15.82 -4.03 -0.44
N VAL A 87 15.40 -4.46 -1.64
CA VAL A 87 15.95 -5.64 -2.33
C VAL A 87 17.44 -5.51 -2.64
N TRP A 88 17.96 -4.28 -2.72
CA TRP A 88 19.37 -4.00 -2.95
C TRP A 88 20.18 -3.82 -1.67
N THR A 89 19.57 -4.09 -0.53
CA THR A 89 20.14 -3.83 0.78
C THR A 89 20.13 -5.06 1.67
N THR A 90 21.14 -5.18 2.53
CA THR A 90 21.22 -6.25 3.52
C THR A 90 21.79 -5.68 4.82
N PRO A 91 21.21 -6.00 6.00
CA PRO A 91 21.78 -5.60 7.28
C PRO A 91 23.19 -6.20 7.43
N ALA A 92 24.14 -5.40 7.90
CA ALA A 92 25.53 -5.84 8.06
C ALA A 92 25.85 -6.23 9.52
N ALA A 93 25.34 -5.47 10.50
CA ALA A 93 25.56 -5.75 11.92
C ALA A 93 24.31 -5.38 12.75
N TYR A 94 23.95 -6.24 13.68
CA TYR A 94 22.88 -6.03 14.66
C TYR A 94 23.13 -6.89 15.91
N GLU A 95 22.60 -6.45 17.05
CA GLU A 95 22.73 -7.15 18.33
C GLU A 95 21.68 -8.28 18.45
N THR A 96 22.06 -9.43 19.01
CA THR A 96 21.19 -10.63 19.14
C THR A 96 21.26 -11.31 20.49
N ALA A 97 22.21 -10.95 21.36
CA ALA A 97 22.48 -11.65 22.62
C ALA A 97 21.62 -11.14 23.78
N ASN A 98 21.40 -9.82 23.86
CA ASN A 98 20.71 -9.21 24.99
C ASN A 98 19.46 -8.41 24.54
N PRO A 99 18.23 -8.88 24.87
CA PRO A 99 16.99 -8.18 24.52
C PRO A 99 16.83 -6.80 25.20
N LEU A 100 17.56 -6.53 26.28
CA LEU A 100 17.56 -5.24 26.95
C LEU A 100 18.53 -4.24 26.31
N HIS A 101 19.38 -4.69 25.38
CA HIS A 101 20.31 -3.79 24.71
C HIS A 101 19.58 -2.89 23.70
N PRO A 102 19.83 -1.56 23.67
CA PRO A 102 19.09 -0.65 22.78
C PRO A 102 19.16 -1.00 21.29
N ALA A 103 20.23 -1.68 20.87
CA ALA A 103 20.47 -2.13 19.49
C ALA A 103 19.95 -3.55 19.18
N PHE A 104 19.27 -4.23 20.12
CA PHE A 104 18.75 -5.58 19.92
C PHE A 104 17.85 -5.63 18.68
N TYR A 105 18.21 -6.49 17.73
CA TYR A 105 17.53 -6.65 16.45
C TYR A 105 17.28 -5.34 15.68
N LYS A 106 18.21 -4.39 15.81
CA LYS A 106 18.23 -3.12 15.05
C LYS A 106 19.54 -3.01 14.28
N PRO A 107 19.50 -3.01 12.93
CA PRO A 107 20.69 -2.85 12.11
C PRO A 107 21.45 -1.56 12.41
N GLN A 108 22.75 -1.68 12.67
CA GLN A 108 23.67 -0.54 12.90
C GLN A 108 24.36 -0.09 11.61
N SER A 109 24.42 -0.99 10.63
CA SER A 109 24.95 -0.73 9.30
C SER A 109 24.26 -1.61 8.26
N TRP A 110 24.32 -1.17 7.01
CA TRP A 110 23.70 -1.83 5.86
C TRP A 110 24.71 -1.94 4.72
N TRP A 111 24.71 -3.08 4.05
CA TRP A 111 25.29 -3.22 2.72
C TRP A 111 24.29 -2.72 1.70
N VAL A 112 24.69 -1.78 0.85
CA VAL A 112 23.93 -1.31 -0.31
C VAL A 112 24.79 -1.56 -1.54
N GLN A 113 24.46 -2.57 -2.34
CA GLN A 113 25.23 -2.97 -3.53
C GLN A 113 26.76 -3.07 -3.27
N GLY A 114 27.15 -3.73 -2.19
CA GLY A 114 28.56 -3.92 -1.82
C GLY A 114 29.24 -2.71 -1.16
N THR A 115 28.53 -1.59 -0.95
CA THR A 115 29.02 -0.46 -0.14
C THR A 115 28.46 -0.55 1.27
N LEU A 116 29.32 -0.44 2.29
CA LEU A 116 28.89 -0.41 3.68
C LEU A 116 28.50 1.00 4.11
N LEU A 117 27.25 1.17 4.56
CA LEU A 117 26.71 2.42 5.07
C LEU A 117 26.36 2.28 6.56
N HIS A 118 26.66 3.31 7.34
CA HIS A 118 26.15 3.43 8.70
C HIS A 118 24.62 3.65 8.68
N ALA A 119 23.89 3.07 9.63
CA ALA A 119 22.42 3.16 9.68
C ALA A 119 21.91 4.60 9.73
N THR A 120 22.64 5.54 10.33
CA THR A 120 22.23 6.97 10.38
C THR A 120 22.28 7.69 9.02
N ARG A 121 22.86 7.07 7.98
CA ARG A 121 22.83 7.57 6.60
C ARG A 121 21.63 7.07 5.81
N LEU A 122 20.84 6.17 6.38
CA LEU A 122 19.67 5.54 5.77
C LEU A 122 18.47 5.74 6.70
N LEU A 123 17.56 6.64 6.34
CA LEU A 123 16.32 6.79 7.09
C LEU A 123 15.39 5.62 6.75
N ARG A 124 15.08 4.80 7.74
CA ARG A 124 14.23 3.62 7.59
C ARG A 124 12.75 4.01 7.75
N PHE A 125 11.95 3.67 6.76
CA PHE A 125 10.49 3.78 6.75
C PHE A 125 9.90 2.39 6.83
N CYS A 126 9.15 2.07 7.89
CA CYS A 126 8.53 0.77 8.08
C CYS A 126 7.27 0.95 8.93
N ALA A 127 6.10 0.75 8.33
CA ALA A 127 4.81 0.96 9.02
C ALA A 127 4.32 -0.29 9.75
N ARG A 128 4.71 -1.49 9.30
CA ARG A 128 4.17 -2.79 9.78
C ARG A 128 5.29 -3.71 10.24
N GLU A 129 6.11 -3.21 11.17
CA GLU A 129 7.28 -3.93 11.68
C GLU A 129 6.89 -5.27 12.31
N VAL A 130 7.65 -6.31 11.97
CA VAL A 130 7.44 -7.66 12.52
C VAL A 130 8.12 -7.81 13.89
N PRO A 131 7.67 -8.77 14.73
CA PRO A 131 8.38 -9.13 15.96
C PRO A 131 9.86 -9.43 15.73
N ASP A 132 10.71 -9.16 16.72
CA ASP A 132 12.17 -9.23 16.57
C ASP A 132 12.66 -10.54 15.94
N ILE A 133 12.15 -11.68 16.40
CA ILE A 133 12.52 -13.01 15.89
C ILE A 133 12.24 -13.19 14.39
N LEU A 134 11.28 -12.46 13.83
CA LEU A 134 10.91 -12.52 12.41
C LEU A 134 11.67 -11.51 11.56
N LYS A 135 12.30 -10.48 12.15
CA LYS A 135 12.97 -9.41 11.40
C LYS A 135 13.99 -9.91 10.36
N PRO A 136 14.86 -10.89 10.66
CA PRO A 136 15.79 -11.39 9.64
C PRO A 136 15.09 -11.94 8.40
N ALA A 137 13.93 -12.58 8.55
CA ALA A 137 13.15 -13.12 7.42
C ALA A 137 12.49 -12.04 6.56
N TYR A 138 12.34 -10.82 7.09
CA TYR A 138 11.75 -9.66 6.42
C TYR A 138 12.79 -8.58 6.10
N ASN A 139 14.08 -8.91 6.04
CA ASN A 139 15.18 -7.96 5.84
C ASN A 139 15.15 -6.76 6.82
N PHE A 140 14.68 -7.01 8.06
CA PHE A 140 14.46 -6.01 9.11
C PHE A 140 13.45 -4.91 8.74
N GLY A 141 12.60 -5.20 7.76
CA GLY A 141 11.41 -4.44 7.43
C GLY A 141 10.17 -4.99 8.13
N GLY A 142 9.03 -4.75 7.49
CA GLY A 142 7.71 -5.18 7.94
C GLY A 142 7.01 -6.09 6.94
N VAL A 143 5.77 -6.45 7.26
CA VAL A 143 4.91 -7.18 6.30
C VAL A 143 4.44 -6.20 5.22
N SER A 144 4.70 -6.53 3.95
CA SER A 144 4.26 -5.69 2.84
C SER A 144 2.74 -5.72 2.68
N LEU A 145 2.17 -4.61 2.19
CA LEU A 145 0.74 -4.55 1.89
C LEU A 145 0.38 -5.55 0.77
N THR A 146 1.27 -5.72 -0.21
CA THR A 146 1.10 -6.70 -1.29
C THR A 146 1.02 -8.13 -0.77
N GLN A 147 1.83 -8.50 0.22
CA GLN A 147 1.80 -9.81 0.85
C GLN A 147 0.49 -10.05 1.60
N MET A 148 0.01 -9.06 2.36
CA MET A 148 -1.27 -9.17 3.06
C MET A 148 -2.45 -9.25 2.08
N ALA A 149 -2.40 -8.48 0.98
CA ALA A 149 -3.48 -8.41 0.01
C ALA A 149 -3.58 -9.65 -0.90
N ARG A 150 -2.49 -10.42 -1.05
CA ARG A 150 -2.39 -11.54 -2.01
C ARG A 150 -3.59 -12.49 -1.95
N LEU A 151 -3.91 -13.01 -0.77
CA LEU A 151 -4.99 -14.00 -0.60
C LEU A 151 -6.36 -13.44 -1.00
N TYR A 152 -6.61 -12.16 -0.69
CA TYR A 152 -7.87 -11.48 -1.00
C TYR A 152 -8.02 -11.23 -2.50
N VAL A 153 -6.93 -10.81 -3.15
CA VAL A 153 -6.88 -10.63 -4.61
C VAL A 153 -7.06 -11.97 -5.32
N GLU A 154 -6.40 -13.03 -4.87
CA GLU A 154 -6.56 -14.39 -5.43
C GLU A 154 -8.00 -14.90 -5.30
N ASN A 155 -8.63 -14.68 -4.14
CA ASN A 155 -10.04 -15.05 -3.94
C ASN A 155 -10.96 -14.28 -4.88
N TRP A 156 -10.78 -12.97 -5.03
CA TRP A 156 -11.56 -12.16 -5.96
C TRP A 156 -11.38 -12.58 -7.42
N LEU A 157 -10.13 -12.87 -7.84
CA LEU A 157 -9.84 -13.36 -9.19
C LEU A 157 -10.52 -14.71 -9.46
N ARG A 158 -10.48 -15.62 -8.47
CA ARG A 158 -11.14 -16.92 -8.56
C ARG A 158 -12.66 -16.77 -8.71
N THR A 159 -13.30 -15.97 -7.87
CA THR A 159 -14.74 -15.70 -7.97
C THR A 159 -15.09 -15.10 -9.32
N ARG A 160 -14.30 -14.12 -9.80
CA ARG A 160 -14.51 -13.47 -11.09
C ARG A 160 -14.45 -14.47 -12.24
N GLN A 161 -13.46 -15.36 -12.21
CA GLN A 161 -13.31 -16.39 -13.23
C GLN A 161 -14.50 -17.36 -13.20
N SER A 162 -14.88 -17.86 -12.02
CA SER A 162 -16.04 -18.75 -11.87
C SER A 162 -17.34 -18.13 -12.37
N VAL A 163 -17.57 -16.85 -12.10
CA VAL A 163 -18.75 -16.12 -12.62
C VAL A 163 -18.68 -16.03 -14.15
N SER A 164 -17.53 -15.70 -14.72
CA SER A 164 -17.32 -15.65 -16.18
C SER A 164 -17.55 -17.01 -16.84
N ASP A 165 -17.10 -18.10 -16.21
CA ASP A 165 -17.26 -19.46 -16.73
C ASP A 165 -18.73 -19.89 -16.69
N LEU A 166 -19.47 -19.54 -15.61
CA LEU A 166 -20.91 -19.79 -15.51
C LEU A 166 -21.73 -19.04 -16.55
N LEU A 167 -21.32 -17.84 -16.97
CA LEU A 167 -21.97 -17.11 -18.07
C LEU A 167 -21.87 -17.89 -19.39
N ASN A 168 -20.73 -18.55 -19.64
CA ASN A 168 -20.53 -19.38 -20.82
C ASN A 168 -21.19 -20.77 -20.71
N ALA A 169 -21.46 -21.23 -19.49
CA ALA A 169 -22.02 -22.54 -19.18
C ALA A 169 -23.43 -22.49 -18.57
N PHE A 170 -24.22 -21.46 -18.92
CA PHE A 170 -25.55 -21.20 -18.32
C PHE A 170 -26.53 -22.38 -18.45
N SER A 171 -26.31 -23.27 -19.42
CA SER A 171 -27.09 -24.49 -19.62
C SER A 171 -26.15 -25.69 -19.69
N ILE A 172 -26.16 -26.53 -18.66
CA ILE A 172 -25.51 -27.83 -18.71
C ILE A 172 -26.45 -28.76 -19.49
N VAL A 173 -25.95 -29.35 -20.58
CA VAL A 173 -26.73 -30.35 -21.33
C VAL A 173 -26.46 -31.68 -20.66
N ALA A 174 -27.47 -32.25 -20.03
CA ALA A 174 -27.46 -33.61 -19.56
C ALA A 174 -28.12 -34.49 -20.62
N LEU A 175 -27.37 -35.47 -21.13
CA LEU A 175 -27.89 -36.51 -22.01
C LEU A 175 -28.10 -37.77 -21.17
N SER A 176 -29.36 -38.15 -20.98
CA SER A 176 -29.68 -39.47 -20.44
C SER A 176 -29.62 -40.51 -21.56
N THR A 177 -28.91 -41.61 -21.34
CA THR A 177 -28.76 -42.71 -22.30
C THR A 177 -28.78 -44.06 -21.58
N ASP A 178 -28.87 -45.14 -22.35
CA ASP A 178 -28.88 -46.50 -21.82
C ASP A 178 -27.47 -46.92 -21.37
N MET A 179 -27.27 -47.03 -20.05
CA MET A 179 -26.01 -47.47 -19.47
C MET A 179 -25.75 -48.97 -19.65
N ALA A 180 -26.76 -49.78 -20.00
CA ALA A 180 -26.53 -51.18 -20.38
C ALA A 180 -25.82 -51.27 -21.73
N ALA A 181 -26.09 -50.34 -22.65
CA ALA A 181 -25.37 -50.22 -23.91
C ALA A 181 -23.91 -49.78 -23.71
N TYR A 182 -23.63 -48.94 -22.71
CA TYR A 182 -22.25 -48.60 -22.33
C TYR A 182 -21.43 -49.82 -21.90
N ALA A 183 -22.04 -50.75 -21.15
CA ALA A 183 -21.35 -51.96 -20.71
C ALA A 183 -20.99 -52.91 -21.87
N GLN A 184 -21.66 -52.78 -23.02
CA GLN A 184 -21.43 -53.58 -24.22
C GLN A 184 -20.49 -52.90 -25.22
N ASP A 185 -20.56 -51.57 -25.35
CA ASP A 185 -19.69 -50.77 -26.23
C ASP A 185 -19.32 -49.40 -25.61
N PRO A 186 -18.28 -49.38 -24.75
CA PRO A 186 -17.81 -48.16 -24.11
C PRO A 186 -17.23 -47.14 -25.11
N GLU A 187 -16.49 -47.59 -26.13
CA GLU A 187 -15.82 -46.71 -27.08
C GLU A 187 -16.82 -46.02 -28.03
N GLY A 188 -17.83 -46.73 -28.49
CA GLY A 188 -18.89 -46.17 -29.33
C GLY A 188 -19.68 -45.06 -28.62
N LEU A 189 -19.99 -45.23 -27.33
CA LEU A 189 -20.66 -44.19 -26.55
C LEU A 189 -19.76 -42.97 -26.34
N LEU A 190 -18.48 -43.16 -26.02
CA LEU A 190 -17.54 -42.04 -25.83
C LEU A 190 -17.32 -41.25 -27.12
N ALA A 191 -17.17 -41.91 -28.27
CA ALA A 191 -17.07 -41.26 -29.57
C ALA A 191 -18.33 -40.43 -29.89
N ARG A 192 -19.52 -40.93 -29.49
CA ARG A 192 -20.78 -40.20 -29.64
C ARG A 192 -20.87 -38.99 -28.71
N VAL A 193 -20.44 -39.11 -27.45
CA VAL A 193 -20.34 -37.99 -26.49
C VAL A 193 -19.36 -36.93 -27.00
N GLU A 194 -18.26 -37.31 -27.62
CA GLU A 194 -17.33 -36.36 -28.23
C GLU A 194 -17.96 -35.63 -29.42
N ALA A 195 -18.68 -36.35 -30.30
CA ALA A 195 -19.46 -35.75 -31.37
C ALA A 195 -20.51 -34.76 -30.81
N PHE A 196 -21.22 -35.14 -29.74
CA PHE A 196 -22.16 -34.25 -29.05
C PHE A 196 -21.50 -32.96 -28.54
N ASN A 197 -20.31 -33.05 -27.95
CA ASN A 197 -19.59 -31.87 -27.48
C ASN A 197 -19.13 -30.94 -28.62
N ARG A 198 -18.81 -31.48 -29.80
CA ARG A 198 -18.42 -30.69 -30.98
C ARG A 198 -19.58 -29.89 -31.57
N PHE A 199 -20.79 -30.45 -31.59
CA PHE A 199 -21.99 -29.77 -32.12
C PHE A 199 -22.74 -28.93 -31.07
N ARG A 200 -22.25 -28.90 -29.83
CA ARG A 200 -22.89 -28.20 -28.69
C ARG A 200 -23.04 -26.68 -28.85
N SER A 201 -22.27 -26.07 -29.76
CA SER A 201 -22.34 -24.64 -30.03
C SER A 201 -23.72 -24.23 -30.57
N ASN A 202 -24.20 -23.02 -30.25
CA ASN A 202 -25.47 -22.41 -30.69
C ASN A 202 -25.66 -22.30 -32.23
N ARG A 203 -24.77 -22.88 -33.03
CA ARG A 203 -24.80 -22.89 -34.50
C ARG A 203 -25.27 -24.23 -35.09
N GLY A 204 -25.50 -25.25 -34.26
CA GLY A 204 -25.94 -26.59 -34.68
C GLY A 204 -27.31 -26.99 -34.14
N THR A 205 -27.91 -28.04 -34.73
CA THR A 205 -29.15 -28.68 -34.25
C THR A 205 -28.80 -29.98 -33.54
N PHE A 206 -29.33 -30.19 -32.34
CA PHE A 206 -29.19 -31.45 -31.61
C PHE A 206 -30.18 -32.49 -32.13
N VAL A 207 -29.68 -33.68 -32.48
CA VAL A 207 -30.48 -34.83 -32.92
C VAL A 207 -30.32 -35.94 -31.89
N LEU A 208 -31.44 -36.52 -31.47
CA LEU A 208 -31.53 -37.49 -30.38
C LEU A 208 -32.52 -38.59 -30.75
N ASP A 209 -32.29 -39.79 -30.23
CA ASP A 209 -33.25 -40.89 -30.31
C ASP A 209 -34.46 -40.59 -29.41
N LYS A 210 -35.66 -40.56 -30.00
CA LYS A 210 -36.90 -40.18 -29.33
C LYS A 210 -37.30 -41.13 -28.19
N GLU A 211 -36.92 -42.40 -28.26
CA GLU A 211 -37.36 -43.43 -27.31
C GLU A 211 -36.30 -43.77 -26.28
N ARG A 212 -35.01 -43.62 -26.63
CA ARG A 212 -33.89 -44.06 -25.78
C ARG A 212 -33.10 -42.91 -25.16
N GLU A 213 -33.25 -41.69 -25.66
CA GLU A 213 -32.49 -40.55 -25.18
C GLU A 213 -33.38 -39.41 -24.69
N LYS A 214 -32.91 -38.74 -23.65
CA LYS A 214 -33.54 -37.54 -23.12
C LYS A 214 -32.51 -36.45 -22.96
N LEU A 215 -32.78 -35.30 -23.59
CA LEU A 215 -32.05 -34.07 -23.34
C LEU A 215 -32.68 -33.34 -22.17
N GLU A 216 -31.86 -32.96 -21.21
CA GLU A 216 -32.25 -32.01 -20.17
C GLU A 216 -31.28 -30.84 -20.16
N LEU A 217 -31.84 -29.64 -20.15
CA LEU A 217 -31.09 -28.41 -19.95
C LEU A 217 -31.14 -28.09 -18.45
N LEU A 218 -30.09 -28.46 -17.72
CA LEU A 218 -29.94 -28.08 -16.33
C LEU A 218 -29.48 -26.61 -16.30
N ALA A 219 -30.34 -25.73 -15.79
CA ALA A 219 -30.02 -24.32 -15.63
C ALA A 219 -29.18 -24.10 -14.37
N ALA A 220 -28.01 -23.47 -14.52
CA ALA A 220 -27.26 -23.00 -13.36
C ALA A 220 -27.91 -21.70 -12.84
N PRO A 221 -28.28 -21.60 -11.54
CA PRO A 221 -28.84 -20.37 -11.01
C PRO A 221 -27.76 -19.28 -10.99
N LEU A 222 -27.96 -18.22 -11.78
CA LEU A 222 -27.07 -17.05 -11.82
C LEU A 222 -27.41 -15.98 -10.78
N ALA A 223 -28.50 -16.18 -10.02
CA ALA A 223 -28.96 -15.23 -9.03
C ALA A 223 -27.94 -15.10 -7.87
N GLY A 224 -27.58 -13.86 -7.53
CA GLY A 224 -26.70 -13.56 -6.40
C GLY A 224 -25.20 -13.67 -6.68
N LEU A 225 -24.78 -14.04 -7.90
CA LEU A 225 -23.36 -14.05 -8.29
C LEU A 225 -22.73 -12.65 -8.24
N ASP A 226 -23.52 -11.63 -8.57
CA ASP A 226 -23.15 -10.22 -8.44
C ASP A 226 -22.76 -9.86 -7.00
N ARG A 227 -23.54 -10.34 -6.02
CA ARG A 227 -23.28 -10.11 -4.59
C ARG A 227 -22.01 -10.80 -4.11
N LEU A 228 -21.78 -12.04 -4.54
CA LEU A 228 -20.56 -12.78 -4.21
C LEU A 228 -19.32 -12.07 -4.78
N GLN A 229 -19.40 -11.59 -6.02
CA GLN A 229 -18.32 -10.83 -6.66
C GLN A 229 -18.05 -9.50 -5.94
N ALA A 230 -19.11 -8.78 -5.55
CA ALA A 230 -19.00 -7.52 -4.82
C ALA A 230 -18.38 -7.72 -3.42
N GLN A 231 -18.84 -8.72 -2.66
CA GLN A 231 -18.28 -9.05 -1.34
C GLN A 231 -16.80 -9.43 -1.42
N ALA A 232 -16.37 -10.16 -2.45
CA ALA A 232 -14.97 -10.47 -2.65
C ALA A 232 -14.11 -9.21 -2.88
N LEU A 233 -14.66 -8.18 -3.54
CA LEU A 233 -13.98 -6.89 -3.73
C LEU A 233 -13.91 -6.08 -2.42
N GLU A 234 -14.99 -6.09 -1.64
CA GLU A 234 -15.04 -5.42 -0.32
C GLU A 234 -13.96 -5.96 0.62
N GLN A 235 -13.72 -7.27 0.62
CA GLN A 235 -12.68 -7.88 1.45
C GLN A 235 -11.26 -7.40 1.10
N ILE A 236 -10.98 -7.06 -0.16
CA ILE A 236 -9.69 -6.44 -0.56
C ILE A 236 -9.54 -5.07 0.12
N CYS A 237 -10.63 -4.29 0.19
CA CYS A 237 -10.64 -2.97 0.81
C CYS A 237 -10.35 -3.04 2.31
N THR A 238 -10.73 -4.14 2.98
CA THR A 238 -10.41 -4.38 4.39
C THR A 238 -8.91 -4.42 4.65
N VAL A 239 -8.13 -5.08 3.79
CA VAL A 239 -6.65 -5.15 3.93
C VAL A 239 -5.99 -3.81 3.63
N ALA A 240 -6.45 -3.13 2.58
CA ALA A 240 -6.00 -1.77 2.28
C ALA A 240 -6.42 -0.76 3.37
N GLN A 241 -7.41 -1.13 4.19
CA GLN A 241 -8.08 -0.26 5.16
C GLN A 241 -8.49 1.06 4.50
N GLN A 242 -9.13 0.95 3.34
CA GLN A 242 -9.64 2.05 2.54
C GLN A 242 -11.15 1.88 2.33
N PRO A 243 -11.95 2.95 2.40
CA PRO A 243 -13.36 2.90 2.03
C PRO A 243 -13.54 2.46 0.58
N LEU A 244 -14.61 1.71 0.31
CA LEU A 244 -14.90 1.19 -1.03
C LEU A 244 -15.03 2.31 -2.07
N VAL A 245 -15.64 3.44 -1.70
CA VAL A 245 -15.78 4.61 -2.57
C VAL A 245 -14.42 5.22 -2.95
N LYS A 246 -13.42 5.16 -2.07
CA LYS A 246 -12.06 5.67 -2.35
C LYS A 246 -11.19 4.66 -3.10
N PHE A 247 -11.44 3.36 -2.90
CA PHE A 247 -10.66 2.30 -3.51
C PHE A 247 -11.17 1.92 -4.91
N ALA A 248 -12.47 1.68 -5.05
CA ALA A 248 -13.11 1.18 -6.27
C ALA A 248 -14.00 2.23 -6.97
N GLY A 249 -14.23 3.40 -6.36
CA GLY A 249 -15.16 4.40 -6.92
C GLY A 249 -16.64 3.99 -6.84
N ILE A 250 -16.95 2.97 -6.03
CA ILE A 250 -18.31 2.45 -5.87
C ILE A 250 -18.95 3.15 -4.67
N SER A 251 -20.06 3.84 -4.92
CA SER A 251 -20.84 4.50 -3.86
C SER A 251 -21.80 3.52 -3.18
N PRO A 252 -22.11 3.73 -1.89
CA PRO A 252 -23.14 2.97 -1.18
C PRO A 252 -24.50 3.02 -1.91
N SER A 253 -25.19 1.88 -1.99
CA SER A 253 -26.52 1.78 -2.59
C SER A 253 -27.63 1.70 -1.54
N GLY A 254 -28.71 2.48 -1.69
CA GLY A 254 -29.86 2.46 -0.80
C GLY A 254 -30.48 3.85 -0.62
N LEU A 255 -31.74 3.91 -0.15
CA LEU A 255 -32.38 5.18 0.19
C LEU A 255 -31.61 5.79 1.39
N ASN A 256 -31.06 6.99 1.22
CA ASN A 256 -30.21 7.71 2.20
C ASN A 256 -28.81 7.15 2.46
N ALA A 257 -28.23 6.37 1.54
CA ALA A 257 -26.86 5.87 1.71
C ALA A 257 -25.82 7.00 1.48
N SER A 258 -24.93 7.24 2.44
CA SER A 258 -23.81 8.19 2.36
C SER A 258 -22.50 7.52 2.77
N ALA A 259 -21.38 7.93 2.16
CA ALA A 259 -20.04 7.49 2.50
C ALA A 259 -19.28 8.48 3.41
N ASP A 260 -19.90 9.57 3.85
CA ASP A 260 -19.19 10.66 4.55
C ASP A 260 -18.58 10.19 5.87
N GLY A 261 -19.28 9.36 6.64
CA GLY A 261 -18.76 8.77 7.88
C GLY A 261 -17.51 7.93 7.63
N GLU A 262 -17.54 7.07 6.60
CA GLU A 262 -16.40 6.23 6.22
C GLU A 262 -15.21 7.06 5.74
N ILE A 263 -15.47 8.14 4.98
CA ILE A 263 -14.43 9.06 4.49
C ILE A 263 -13.77 9.81 5.65
N ARG A 264 -14.55 10.24 6.66
CA ARG A 264 -14.00 10.90 7.86
C ARG A 264 -13.09 9.96 8.66
N VAL A 265 -13.54 8.75 8.96
CA VAL A 265 -12.71 7.73 9.64
C VAL A 265 -11.45 7.41 8.83
N PHE A 266 -11.57 7.35 7.50
CA PHE A 266 -10.41 7.16 6.63
C PHE A 266 -9.41 8.32 6.71
N TYR A 267 -9.87 9.57 6.74
CA TYR A 267 -8.99 10.73 6.90
C TYR A 267 -8.30 10.79 8.26
N ASP A 268 -9.01 10.44 9.35
CA ASP A 268 -8.41 10.35 10.69
C ASP A 268 -7.30 9.28 10.72
N ARG A 269 -7.53 8.13 10.08
CA ARG A 269 -6.52 7.09 9.91
C ARG A 269 -5.31 7.59 9.12
N ILE A 270 -5.51 8.32 8.02
CA ILE A 270 -4.39 8.89 7.25
C ILE A 270 -3.62 9.91 8.09
N SER A 271 -4.30 10.73 8.90
CA SER A 271 -3.65 11.66 9.82
C SER A 271 -2.77 10.92 10.84
N ALA A 272 -3.32 9.88 11.48
CA ALA A 272 -2.55 9.02 12.41
C ALA A 272 -1.36 8.32 11.71
N TYR A 273 -1.54 7.92 10.45
CA TYR A 273 -0.46 7.35 9.64
C TYR A 273 0.64 8.39 9.36
N GLN A 274 0.29 9.62 8.96
CA GLN A 274 1.27 10.69 8.74
C GLN A 274 2.08 10.98 10.01
N GLU A 275 1.41 11.03 11.17
CA GLU A 275 2.02 11.26 12.47
C GLU A 275 2.96 10.13 12.91
N SER A 276 2.56 8.86 12.75
CA SER A 276 3.38 7.73 13.19
C SER A 276 4.48 7.34 12.20
N PHE A 277 4.19 7.35 10.90
CA PHE A 277 5.09 6.83 9.85
C PHE A 277 5.97 7.92 9.23
N LEU A 278 5.44 9.11 8.94
CA LEU A 278 6.19 10.15 8.24
C LEU A 278 6.89 11.12 9.19
N ARG A 279 6.23 11.53 10.29
CA ARG A 279 6.75 12.59 11.17
C ARG A 279 8.17 12.33 11.67
N PRO A 280 8.56 11.15 12.19
CA PRO A 280 9.89 10.97 12.77
C PRO A 280 11.01 11.26 11.76
N ASN A 281 10.90 10.67 10.56
CA ASN A 281 11.88 10.87 9.49
C ASN A 281 11.78 12.25 8.85
N LEU A 282 10.59 12.83 8.75
CA LEU A 282 10.41 14.18 8.22
C LEU A 282 10.98 15.25 9.15
N THR A 283 10.86 15.09 10.47
CA THR A 283 11.56 15.94 11.45
C THR A 283 13.08 15.81 11.28
N HIS A 284 13.57 14.59 11.06
CA HIS A 284 14.99 14.38 10.81
C HIS A 284 15.48 15.07 9.52
N ILE A 285 14.72 14.95 8.43
CA ILE A 285 14.98 15.66 7.17
C ILE A 285 14.94 17.18 7.38
N LEU A 286 13.96 17.69 8.13
CA LEU A 286 13.87 19.13 8.44
C LEU A 286 15.14 19.63 9.14
N HIS A 287 15.61 18.91 10.16
CA HIS A 287 16.85 19.27 10.86
C HIS A 287 18.09 19.17 9.97
N MET A 288 18.18 18.15 9.11
CA MET A 288 19.25 18.04 8.11
C MET A 288 19.26 19.24 7.15
N VAL A 289 18.09 19.68 6.71
CA VAL A 289 17.93 20.85 5.84
C VAL A 289 18.33 22.14 6.58
N MET A 290 17.94 22.33 7.83
CA MET A 290 18.36 23.48 8.64
C MET A 290 19.89 23.52 8.82
N LEU A 291 20.51 22.38 9.14
CA LEU A 291 21.96 22.27 9.22
C LEU A 291 22.63 22.55 7.87
N ASN A 292 22.04 22.08 6.77
CA ASN A 292 22.55 22.32 5.43
C ASN A 292 22.55 23.82 5.07
N LEU A 293 21.47 24.53 5.41
CA LEU A 293 21.30 25.94 5.07
C LEU A 293 22.05 26.88 6.02
N TRP A 294 21.98 26.62 7.32
CA TRP A 294 22.37 27.59 8.36
C TRP A 294 23.50 27.08 9.28
N GLY A 295 23.90 25.81 9.17
CA GLY A 295 24.88 25.21 10.06
C GLY A 295 24.36 24.94 11.49
N ALA A 296 23.09 25.26 11.78
CA ALA A 296 22.45 25.06 13.08
C ALA A 296 20.96 24.71 12.93
N VAL A 297 20.43 23.97 13.90
CA VAL A 297 18.99 23.65 13.98
C VAL A 297 18.27 24.74 14.76
N ASP A 298 17.21 25.29 14.20
CA ASP A 298 16.31 26.24 14.87
C ASP A 298 15.07 25.47 15.37
N THR A 299 15.01 25.21 16.69
CA THR A 299 13.96 24.39 17.30
C THR A 299 12.59 25.05 17.33
N ASP A 300 12.50 26.36 17.08
CA ASP A 300 11.21 27.05 17.02
C ASP A 300 10.48 26.82 15.69
N ILE A 301 11.20 26.30 14.68
CA ILE A 301 10.64 26.01 13.37
C ILE A 301 10.19 24.55 13.35
N THR A 302 8.90 24.34 13.15
CA THR A 302 8.26 23.02 13.15
C THR A 302 7.31 22.88 11.96
N PHE A 303 6.62 21.74 11.86
CA PHE A 303 5.63 21.51 10.82
C PHE A 303 4.38 20.81 11.34
N THR A 304 3.26 21.08 10.67
CA THR A 304 1.98 20.40 10.87
C THR A 304 1.47 19.86 9.54
N PHE A 305 0.90 18.66 9.55
CA PHE A 305 0.15 18.15 8.40
C PHE A 305 -1.18 18.91 8.29
N ARG A 306 -1.59 19.23 7.07
CA ARG A 306 -2.88 19.88 6.83
C ARG A 306 -4.02 18.87 6.98
N PRO A 307 -5.12 19.20 7.67
CA PRO A 307 -6.31 18.36 7.72
C PRO A 307 -6.80 18.02 6.31
N LEU A 308 -7.15 16.74 6.11
CA LEU A 308 -7.69 16.24 4.84
C LEU A 308 -9.20 16.47 4.71
N TRP A 309 -9.91 16.49 5.86
CA TRP A 309 -11.28 16.95 5.90
C TRP A 309 -11.27 18.47 5.94
N GLN A 310 -11.97 19.07 4.98
CA GLN A 310 -12.33 20.49 5.01
C GLN A 310 -13.84 20.53 5.08
N MET A 311 -14.37 21.19 6.10
CA MET A 311 -15.79 21.48 6.17
C MET A 311 -16.13 22.41 5.01
N ASP A 312 -17.35 22.32 4.51
CA ASP A 312 -17.81 23.29 3.53
C ASP A 312 -17.82 24.70 4.15
N GLU A 313 -17.77 25.74 3.31
CA GLU A 313 -17.68 27.13 3.78
C GLU A 313 -18.86 27.51 4.70
N ALA A 314 -20.01 26.86 4.52
CA ALA A 314 -21.22 27.06 5.31
C ALA A 314 -21.12 26.45 6.72
N GLU A 315 -20.67 25.20 6.86
CA GLU A 315 -20.46 24.54 8.15
C GLU A 315 -19.32 25.21 8.93
N GLN A 316 -18.26 25.66 8.23
CA GLN A 316 -17.16 26.40 8.85
C GLN A 316 -17.63 27.77 9.39
N ALA A 317 -18.46 28.49 8.62
CA ALA A 317 -19.05 29.75 9.06
C ALA A 317 -19.99 29.58 10.27
N ASP A 318 -20.75 28.48 10.32
CA ASP A 318 -21.65 28.18 11.44
C ASP A 318 -20.88 27.81 12.73
N ILE A 319 -19.75 27.11 12.60
CA ILE A 319 -18.84 26.85 13.73
C ILE A 319 -18.17 28.13 14.22
N ASP A 320 -17.72 28.99 13.32
CA ASP A 320 -17.07 30.25 13.70
C ASP A 320 -18.08 31.21 14.34
N ALA A 321 -19.33 31.21 13.89
CA ALA A 321 -20.43 31.91 14.57
C ALA A 321 -20.71 31.35 15.98
N LYS A 322 -20.74 30.02 16.14
CA LYS A 322 -20.93 29.36 17.45
C LYS A 322 -19.78 29.60 18.43
N LYS A 323 -18.54 29.68 17.94
CA LYS A 323 -17.38 30.04 18.77
C LYS A 323 -17.43 31.49 19.23
N GLN A 324 -17.95 32.40 18.41
CA GLN A 324 -18.16 33.81 18.80
C GLN A 324 -19.32 33.98 19.79
N SER A 325 -20.31 33.07 19.78
CA SER A 325 -21.46 33.12 20.69
C SER A 325 -21.26 32.40 22.03
N THR A 326 -20.12 31.74 22.24
CA THR A 326 -19.83 31.03 23.50
C THR A 326 -18.97 31.95 24.39
N PRO A 327 -19.47 32.46 25.53
CA PRO A 327 -18.67 33.27 26.46
C PRO A 327 -17.53 32.42 27.07
N PRO A 328 -16.45 33.07 27.56
CA PRO A 328 -15.26 32.40 28.08
C PRO A 328 -15.52 31.48 29.29
#